data_AF-A0A1S0TPU8-F1
#
_entry.id   AF-A0A1S0TPU8-F1
#
_cell.length_a   1.000
_cell.length_b   1.000
_cell.length_c   1.000
_cell.angle_alpha   90.00
_cell.angle_beta   90.00
_cell.angle_gamma   90.00
#
_symmetry.space_group_name_H-M   'P 1'
#
loop_
_entity.id
_entity.type
_entity.pdbx_description
1 polymer ?
#
loop_
_entity_poly.entity_id
_entity_poly.type
_entity_poly.pdbx_seq_one_letter_code
_entity_poly.pdbx_strand_id
1 'polypeptide(L)' 'MTKKRSSNGFMYFADARRAFYESENKGIHLTAKKLVERATRDWKMMSEDERQKWRNESRRRRDEL' A
#
# COMPACT_ATOMS: atom_id res chain seq x y z
N MET A 1 5.94 23.82 0.50
CA MET A 1 6.34 22.66 -0.34
C MET A 1 5.47 21.46 0.02
N THR A 2 4.35 21.26 -0.66
CA THR A 2 3.52 20.06 -0.50
C THR A 2 4.22 18.90 -1.23
N LYS A 3 4.92 18.04 -0.47
CA LYS A 3 5.54 16.82 -1.00
C LYS A 3 4.49 16.09 -1.83
N LYS A 4 4.68 16.04 -3.15
CA LYS A 4 3.82 15.33 -4.09
C LYS A 4 3.56 13.96 -3.50
N ARG A 5 2.32 13.74 -3.07
CA ARG A 5 1.85 12.46 -2.53
C ARG A 5 2.33 11.41 -3.54
N SER A 6 3.15 10.48 -3.07
CA SER A 6 3.63 9.31 -3.83
C SER A 6 2.46 8.36 -4.08
N SER A 7 1.40 8.88 -4.69
CA SER A 7 0.02 8.42 -4.57
C SER A 7 -0.30 7.12 -5.29
N ASN A 8 0.63 6.51 -6.02
CA ASN A 8 0.29 5.38 -6.87
C ASN A 8 0.77 4.06 -6.26
N GLY A 9 2.08 3.87 -6.05
CA GLY A 9 2.60 2.62 -5.50
C GLY A 9 2.17 2.31 -4.06
N PHE A 10 2.10 3.33 -3.20
CA PHE A 10 1.75 3.13 -1.79
C PHE A 10 0.25 2.81 -1.60
N MET A 11 -0.64 3.54 -2.28
CA MET A 11 -2.08 3.28 -2.23
C MET A 11 -2.38 1.86 -2.72
N TYR A 12 -1.76 1.47 -3.84
CA TYR A 12 -1.92 0.12 -4.39
C TYR A 12 -1.37 -0.95 -3.44
N PHE A 13 -0.21 -0.73 -2.83
CA PHE A 13 0.32 -1.62 -1.81
C PHE A 13 -0.62 -1.77 -0.60
N ALA A 14 -1.13 -0.66 -0.07
CA ALA A 14 -2.04 -0.66 1.08
C ALA A 14 -3.34 -1.40 0.77
N ASP A 15 -3.86 -1.24 -0.44
CA ASP A 15 -5.05 -1.94 -0.93
C ASP A 15 -4.77 -3.45 -1.13
N ALA A 16 -3.68 -3.81 -1.80
CA ALA A 16 -3.27 -5.21 -2.00
C ALA A 16 -3.01 -5.94 -0.69
N ARG A 17 -2.51 -5.24 0.34
CA ARG A 17 -2.29 -5.80 1.68
C ARG A 17 -3.52 -5.76 2.56
N ARG A 18 -4.61 -5.09 2.16
CA ARG A 18 -5.84 -4.98 2.97
C ARG A 18 -6.39 -6.34 3.37
N ALA A 19 -6.55 -7.25 2.41
CA ALA A 19 -7.05 -8.59 2.66
C ALA A 19 -6.13 -9.38 3.63
N PHE A 20 -4.82 -9.17 3.54
CA PHE A 20 -3.85 -9.80 4.44
C PHE A 20 -4.02 -9.29 5.88
N TYR A 21 -4.12 -7.97 6.06
CA TYR A 21 -4.28 -7.39 7.38
C TYR A 21 -5.63 -7.72 8.01
N GLU A 22 -6.69 -7.79 7.20
CA GLU A 22 -8.01 -8.23 7.66
C GLU A 22 -7.99 -9.71 8.08
N SER A 23 -7.27 -10.56 7.34
CA SER A 23 -7.04 -11.96 7.72
C SER A 23 -6.23 -12.09 9.01
N GLU A 24 -5.15 -11.32 9.19
CA GLU A 24 -4.38 -11.28 10.45
C GLU A 24 -5.26 -10.82 11.63
N ASN A 25 -6.18 -9.91 11.38
CA ASN A 25 -7.06 -9.34 12.40
C ASN A 25 -8.31 -10.20 12.67
N LYS A 26 -8.22 -11.52 12.42
CA LYS A 26 -9.32 -12.51 12.58
C LYS A 26 -10.58 -12.17 11.77
N GLY A 27 -10.41 -11.57 10.60
CA GLY A 27 -11.52 -11.13 9.75
C GLY A 27 -12.15 -9.81 10.19
N ILE A 28 -11.61 -9.12 11.20
CA ILE A 28 -12.10 -7.81 11.60
C ILE A 28 -11.61 -6.77 10.59
N HIS A 29 -12.56 -6.19 9.84
CA HIS A 29 -12.28 -5.09 8.93
C HIS A 29 -11.54 -3.94 9.63
N LEU A 30 -10.38 -3.61 9.07
CA LEU A 30 -9.61 -2.46 9.55
C LEU A 30 -10.22 -1.18 9.00
N THR A 31 -10.36 -0.18 9.87
CA THR A 31 -10.70 1.16 9.42
C THR A 31 -9.59 1.68 8.50
N ALA A 32 -9.93 2.54 7.55
CA ALA A 32 -8.97 3.12 6.60
C ALA A 32 -7.74 3.72 7.32
N LYS A 33 -7.94 4.33 8.49
CA LYS A 33 -6.84 4.84 9.32
C LYS A 33 -5.89 3.73 9.78
N LYS A 34 -6.40 2.66 10.40
CA LYS A 34 -5.56 1.54 10.88
C LYS A 34 -4.87 0.81 9.73
N LEU A 35 -5.57 0.66 8.61
CA LEU A 35 -5.01 0.09 7.38
C LEU A 35 -3.81 0.91 6.89
N VAL A 36 -3.97 2.22 6.74
CA VAL A 36 -2.91 3.11 6.28
C VAL A 36 -1.76 3.19 7.28
N GLU A 37 -2.02 3.20 8.59
CA GLU A 37 -0.97 3.17 9.62
C GLU A 37 -0.12 1.89 9.55
N ARG A 38 -0.77 0.72 9.43
CA ARG A 38 -0.09 -0.57 9.26
C ARG A 38 0.70 -0.61 7.95
N ALA A 39 0.04 -0.29 6.83
CA ALA A 39 0.68 -0.22 5.52
C ALA A 39 1.85 0.76 5.49
N THR A 40 1.78 1.90 6.18
CA THR A 40 2.89 2.86 6.26
C THR A 40 4.09 2.27 7.00
N ARG A 41 3.86 1.48 8.06
CA ARG A 41 4.94 0.80 8.80
C ARG A 41 5.61 -0.25 7.92
N ASP A 42 4.83 -1.14 7.29
CA ASP A 42 5.35 -2.15 6.38
C ASP A 42 6.10 -1.52 5.20
N TRP A 43 5.54 -0.45 4.62
CA TRP A 43 6.17 0.27 3.51
C TRP A 43 7.51 0.92 3.90
N LYS A 44 7.65 1.38 5.15
CA LYS A 44 8.92 1.89 5.68
C LYS A 44 9.93 0.79 5.96
N MET A 45 9.47 -0.39 6.38
CA MET A 45 10.31 -1.57 6.60
C MET A 45 10.78 -2.20 5.28
N MET A 46 10.02 -2.03 4.21
CA MET A 46 10.41 -2.49 2.88
C MET A 46 11.59 -1.70 2.30
N SER A 47 12.45 -2.45 1.63
CA SER A 47 13.55 -1.91 0.83
C SER A 47 13.06 -1.04 -0.33
N GLU A 48 13.92 -0.15 -0.81
CA GLU A 48 13.57 0.70 -1.96
C GLU A 48 13.25 -0.11 -3.22
N ASP A 49 13.91 -1.25 -3.43
CA ASP A 49 13.62 -2.18 -4.54
C ASP A 49 12.18 -2.68 -4.50
N GLU A 50 11.72 -3.16 -3.34
CA GLU A 50 10.35 -3.64 -3.18
C GLU A 50 9.35 -2.51 -3.37
N ARG A 51 9.60 -1.34 -2.76
CA ARG A 51 8.76 -0.16 -2.99
C ARG A 51 8.70 0.23 -4.47
N GLN A 52 9.80 0.06 -5.20
CA GLN A 52 9.86 0.32 -6.62
C GLN A 52 9.04 -0.70 -7.42
N LYS A 53 9.04 -1.99 -7.04
CA LYS A 53 8.13 -3.00 -7.63
C LYS A 53 6.68 -2.58 -7.52
N TRP A 54 6.21 -2.18 -6.32
CA TRP A 54 4.83 -1.73 -6.14
C TRP A 54 4.50 -0.44 -6.91
N ARG A 55 5.46 0.47 -7.07
CA ARG A 55 5.31 1.66 -7.93
C ARG A 55 5.17 1.28 -9.40
N ASN A 56 5.97 0.33 -9.88
CA ASN A 56 5.92 -0.16 -11.26
C ASN A 56 4.62 -0.92 -11.51
N GLU A 57 4.19 -1.76 -10.56
CA GLU A 57 2.94 -2.53 -10.63
C GLU A 57 1.72 -1.61 -10.67
N SER A 58 1.70 -0.58 -9.82
CA SER A 58 0.65 0.44 -9.83
C SER A 58 0.61 1.22 -11.15
N ARG A 59 1.76 1.46 -11.79
CA ARG A 59 1.82 2.08 -13.13
C ARG A 59 1.27 1.14 -14.20
N ARG A 60 1.69 -0.14 -14.21
CA ARG A 60 1.19 -1.15 -15.16
C ARG A 60 -0.33 -1.26 -15.13
N ARG A 61 -0.92 -1.43 -13.95
CA ARG A 61 -2.38 -1.54 -13.83
C ARG A 61 -3.16 -0.29 -14.21
N ARG A 62 -2.54 0.90 -14.11
CA ARG A 62 -3.16 2.15 -14.56
C ARG A 62 -3.16 2.27 -16.08
N ASP A 63 -2.20 1.64 -16.75
CA ASP A 63 -2.12 1.59 -18.21
C ASP A 63 -3.10 0.57 -18.82
N GLU A 64 -3.55 -0.41 -18.03
CA GLU A 64 -4.55 -1.42 -18.44
C GLU A 64 -6.02 -1.01 -18.20
N LEU A 65 -6.29 0.25 -17.82
CA LEU A 65 -7.64 0.83 -17.63
C LEU A 65 -7.88 1.98 -18.63
#